data_AF-C9Z3J0-F1
#
_entry.id   AF-C9Z3J0-F1
#
_cell.length_a   1.000
_cell.length_b   1.000
_cell.length_c   1.000
_cell.angle_alpha   90.00
_cell.angle_beta   90.00
_cell.angle_gamma   90.00
#
_symmetry.space_group_name_H-M   'P 1'
#
loop_
_entity.id
_entity.type
_entity.pdbx_description
1 polymer ?
#
loop_
_entity_poly.entity_id
_entity_poly.type
_entity_poly.pdbx_seq_one_letter_code
_entity_poly.pdbx_strand_id
1 'polypeptide(L)'
;MSPLPTTIPAIVRTRVRAAVRRPSRLTRAETGARTLLLRLCSLLLQYPDPELLDARPELTNAVADLPRSPAAEDLAAFTTWFTDQDPEGPQRHYVEMFDLRRKSSLYLTYYLHGDTRRRGMALLTLNQRYRAAGWDAGTGELPDHLPVVLEFAALAGPRTGEAPLRQHRRGLELIHHALTDAGSPYRHVLAALLTLLPPPTDADRKAVADLVAQGPPQEDVGLDPYGAYGAGEFAPPGTFVPPEQAPPTLLPPLSSPEGPR
;
A
#
# COMPACT_ATOMS: atom_id res chain seq x y z
N MET A 1 -11.63 64.97 -5.52
CA MET A 1 -10.80 63.97 -4.81
C MET A 1 -11.74 62.97 -4.16
N SER A 2 -12.00 61.84 -4.82
CA SER A 2 -12.87 60.78 -4.28
C SER A 2 -12.21 60.12 -3.08
N PRO A 3 -12.89 59.98 -1.93
CA PRO A 3 -12.38 59.14 -0.86
C PRO A 3 -12.54 57.66 -1.27
N LEU A 4 -11.50 56.89 -0.98
CA LEU A 4 -11.38 55.45 -1.24
C LEU A 4 -12.53 54.66 -0.59
N PRO A 5 -12.98 53.55 -1.20
CA PRO A 5 -14.00 52.70 -0.60
C PRO A 5 -13.47 51.99 0.65
N THR A 6 -14.32 52.04 1.66
CA THR A 6 -14.25 51.49 3.00
C THR A 6 -13.80 50.02 3.03
N THR A 7 -12.74 49.78 3.79
CA THR A 7 -12.23 48.48 4.22
C THR A 7 -13.35 47.52 4.63
N ILE A 8 -13.38 46.31 4.02
CA ILE A 8 -14.28 45.22 4.44
C ILE A 8 -14.12 44.99 5.95
N PRO A 9 -15.20 45.11 6.75
CA PRO A 9 -15.14 44.96 8.20
C PRO A 9 -14.51 43.62 8.60
N ALA A 10 -13.61 43.64 9.58
CA ALA A 10 -12.89 42.46 10.04
C ALA A 10 -13.83 41.28 10.41
N ILE A 11 -15.03 41.59 10.92
CA ILE A 11 -16.05 40.60 11.28
C ILE A 11 -16.62 39.85 10.05
N VAL A 12 -16.72 40.54 8.90
CA VAL A 12 -17.13 39.93 7.63
C VAL A 12 -16.01 39.05 7.09
N ARG A 13 -14.74 39.49 7.18
CA ARG A 13 -13.57 38.64 6.85
C ARG A 13 -13.50 37.38 7.72
N THR A 14 -13.79 37.50 9.01
CA THR A 14 -13.79 36.37 9.96
C THR A 14 -14.92 35.38 9.67
N ARG A 15 -16.13 35.86 9.37
CA ARG A 15 -17.26 35.00 8.99
C ARG A 15 -17.08 34.35 7.61
N VAL A 16 -16.51 35.07 6.64
CA VAL A 16 -16.15 34.50 5.33
C VAL A 16 -15.04 33.45 5.46
N ARG A 17 -13.98 33.70 6.27
CA ARG A 17 -12.95 32.68 6.56
C ARG A 17 -13.49 31.45 7.28
N ALA A 18 -14.46 31.62 8.18
CA ALA A 18 -15.09 30.52 8.91
C ALA A 18 -16.05 29.71 8.01
N ALA A 19 -16.76 30.36 7.08
CA ALA A 19 -17.64 29.69 6.11
C ALA A 19 -16.84 28.94 5.03
N VAL A 20 -15.70 29.48 4.58
CA VAL A 20 -14.78 28.83 3.63
C VAL A 20 -14.06 27.61 4.24
N ARG A 21 -14.03 27.49 5.57
CA ARG A 21 -13.33 26.40 6.29
C ARG A 21 -14.21 25.24 6.75
N ARG A 22 -15.53 25.27 6.55
CA ARG A 22 -16.34 24.06 6.78
C ARG A 22 -16.26 23.21 5.52
N PRO A 23 -15.60 22.03 5.55
CA PRO A 23 -15.77 21.09 4.45
C PRO A 23 -17.27 20.84 4.30
N SER A 24 -17.81 21.14 3.12
CA SER A 24 -19.19 20.79 2.79
C SER A 24 -19.35 19.31 3.07
N ARG A 25 -20.36 18.96 3.89
CA ARG A 25 -20.69 17.54 4.09
C ARG A 25 -21.13 17.00 2.74
N LEU A 26 -20.51 15.90 2.31
CA LEU A 26 -20.95 15.18 1.11
C LEU A 26 -22.42 14.79 1.27
N THR A 27 -23.17 14.93 0.19
CA THR A 27 -24.51 14.37 0.05
C THR A 27 -24.46 12.84 0.11
N ARG A 28 -25.61 12.21 0.34
CA ARG A 28 -25.71 10.74 0.34
C ARG A 28 -25.29 10.14 -1.00
N ALA A 29 -25.66 10.78 -2.11
CA ALA A 29 -25.28 10.34 -3.45
C ALA A 29 -23.77 10.44 -3.68
N GLU A 30 -23.15 11.57 -3.30
CA GLU A 30 -21.69 11.74 -3.39
C GLU A 30 -20.94 10.75 -2.51
N THR A 31 -21.45 10.46 -1.31
CA THR A 31 -20.88 9.45 -0.42
C THR A 31 -20.97 8.06 -1.05
N GLY A 32 -22.12 7.71 -1.63
CA GLY A 32 -22.32 6.43 -2.33
C GLY A 32 -21.37 6.26 -3.52
N ALA A 33 -21.28 7.27 -4.40
CA ALA A 33 -20.38 7.25 -5.55
C ALA A 33 -18.91 7.14 -5.13
N ARG A 34 -18.52 7.84 -4.06
CA ARG A 34 -17.15 7.78 -3.51
C ARG A 34 -16.83 6.40 -2.93
N THR A 35 -17.76 5.80 -2.19
CA THR A 35 -17.61 4.44 -1.67
C THR A 35 -17.51 3.42 -2.81
N LEU A 36 -18.33 3.55 -3.86
CA LEU A 36 -18.26 2.68 -5.04
C LEU A 36 -16.91 2.82 -5.74
N LEU A 37 -16.43 4.05 -5.95
CA LEU A 37 -15.11 4.28 -6.57
C LEU A 37 -13.98 3.62 -5.76
N LEU A 38 -13.96 3.76 -4.44
CA LEU A 38 -12.97 3.11 -3.57
C LEU A 38 -13.01 1.58 -3.68
N ARG A 39 -14.22 0.99 -3.73
CA ARG A 39 -14.39 -0.46 -3.89
C ARG A 39 -13.91 -0.95 -5.26
N LEU A 40 -14.23 -0.22 -6.33
CA LEU A 40 -13.75 -0.54 -7.67
C LEU A 40 -12.23 -0.43 -7.76
N CYS A 41 -11.64 0.63 -7.22
CA CYS A 41 -10.18 0.74 -7.13
C CYS A 41 -9.56 -0.40 -6.31
N SER A 42 -10.21 -0.86 -5.23
CA SER A 42 -9.73 -2.01 -4.46
C SER A 42 -9.69 -3.27 -5.33
N LEU A 43 -10.82 -3.64 -5.95
CA LEU A 43 -10.94 -4.84 -6.77
C LEU A 43 -9.97 -4.81 -7.95
N LEU A 44 -9.91 -3.69 -8.68
CA LEU A 44 -9.05 -3.54 -9.86
C LEU A 44 -7.54 -3.48 -9.52
N LEU A 45 -7.17 -3.45 -8.24
CA LEU A 45 -5.78 -3.54 -7.77
C LEU A 45 -5.48 -4.87 -7.07
N GLN A 46 -6.40 -5.83 -7.07
CA GLN A 46 -6.12 -7.19 -6.64
C GLN A 46 -5.50 -8.00 -7.77
N TYR A 47 -4.81 -9.09 -7.41
CA TYR A 47 -4.33 -10.04 -8.40
C TYR A 47 -5.53 -10.55 -9.22
N PRO A 48 -5.46 -10.54 -10.57
CA PRO A 48 -6.58 -10.97 -11.41
C PRO A 48 -6.67 -12.49 -11.47
N ASP A 49 -7.17 -13.06 -10.37
CA ASP A 49 -7.54 -14.46 -10.26
C ASP A 49 -8.75 -14.79 -11.15
N PRO A 50 -9.12 -16.09 -11.28
CA PRO A 50 -10.25 -16.47 -12.11
C PRO A 50 -11.57 -15.78 -11.74
N GLU A 51 -11.84 -15.57 -10.45
CA GLU A 51 -13.07 -14.93 -9.98
C GLU A 51 -13.14 -13.46 -10.42
N LEU A 52 -12.04 -12.71 -10.29
CA LEU A 52 -11.98 -11.32 -10.72
C LEU A 52 -12.03 -11.19 -12.25
N LEU A 53 -11.41 -12.13 -12.97
CA LEU A 53 -11.45 -12.17 -14.43
C LEU A 53 -12.84 -12.50 -14.97
N ASP A 54 -13.60 -13.36 -14.28
CA ASP A 54 -14.98 -13.69 -14.63
C ASP A 54 -15.93 -12.50 -14.35
N ALA A 55 -15.64 -11.70 -13.32
CA ALA A 55 -16.41 -10.51 -12.95
C ALA A 55 -16.19 -9.26 -13.85
N ARG A 56 -15.47 -9.40 -14.98
CA ARG A 56 -15.16 -8.29 -15.90
C ARG A 56 -16.39 -7.54 -16.43
N PRO A 57 -17.47 -8.22 -16.87
CA PRO A 57 -18.69 -7.53 -17.30
C PRO A 57 -19.33 -6.72 -16.16
N GLU A 58 -19.39 -7.27 -14.94
CA GLU A 58 -19.97 -6.63 -13.76
C GLU A 58 -19.17 -5.40 -13.36
N LEU A 59 -17.84 -5.48 -13.37
CA LEU A 59 -16.95 -4.35 -13.08
C LEU A 59 -17.12 -3.22 -14.11
N THR A 60 -17.22 -3.56 -15.39
CA THR A 60 -17.42 -2.59 -16.47
C THR A 60 -18.76 -1.85 -16.30
N ASN A 61 -19.82 -2.59 -15.99
CA ASN A 61 -21.15 -2.00 -15.71
C ASN A 61 -21.12 -1.12 -14.46
N ALA A 62 -20.47 -1.57 -13.37
CA ALA A 62 -20.35 -0.79 -12.15
C ALA A 62 -19.54 0.50 -12.33
N VAL A 63 -18.54 0.50 -13.22
CA VAL A 63 -17.81 1.71 -13.63
C VAL A 63 -18.71 2.64 -14.45
N ALA A 64 -19.54 2.12 -15.34
CA ALA A 64 -20.49 2.91 -16.13
C ALA A 64 -21.58 3.59 -15.28
N ASP A 65 -21.93 3.00 -14.14
CA ASP A 65 -22.89 3.56 -13.17
C ASP A 65 -22.31 4.72 -12.33
N LEU A 66 -20.99 4.96 -12.37
CA LEU A 66 -20.38 6.09 -11.68
C LEU A 66 -20.82 7.43 -12.31
N PRO A 67 -21.03 8.47 -11.49
CA PRO A 67 -21.21 9.82 -12.02
C PRO A 67 -20.03 10.25 -12.90
N ARG A 68 -20.33 10.91 -14.02
CA ARG A 68 -19.31 11.44 -14.93
C ARG A 68 -18.29 12.29 -14.18
N SER A 69 -17.05 11.87 -14.24
CA SER A 69 -15.91 12.50 -13.57
C SER A 69 -14.62 11.98 -14.19
N PRO A 70 -13.48 12.70 -14.04
CA PRO A 70 -12.18 12.21 -14.50
C PRO A 70 -11.84 10.81 -13.96
N ALA A 71 -12.22 10.51 -12.71
CA ALA A 71 -12.00 9.21 -12.11
C ALA A 71 -12.80 8.09 -12.80
N ALA A 72 -14.05 8.36 -13.19
CA ALA A 72 -14.86 7.39 -13.93
C ALA A 72 -14.30 7.15 -15.34
N GLU A 73 -13.78 8.19 -16.00
CA GLU A 73 -13.12 8.08 -17.31
C GLU A 73 -11.84 7.24 -17.23
N ASP A 74 -11.01 7.47 -16.20
CA ASP A 74 -9.83 6.66 -15.94
C ASP A 74 -10.19 5.19 -15.69
N LEU A 75 -11.17 4.90 -14.81
CA LEU A 75 -11.58 3.52 -14.59
C LEU A 75 -12.17 2.87 -15.85
N ALA A 76 -12.92 3.61 -16.66
CA ALA A 76 -13.46 3.11 -17.92
C ALA A 76 -12.35 2.75 -18.93
N ALA A 77 -11.27 3.56 -18.98
CA ALA A 77 -10.10 3.25 -19.79
C ALA A 77 -9.41 1.97 -19.31
N PHE A 78 -9.29 1.78 -17.99
CA PHE A 78 -8.75 0.54 -17.43
C PHE A 78 -9.62 -0.67 -17.75
N THR A 79 -10.94 -0.60 -17.52
CA THR A 79 -11.84 -1.75 -17.75
C THR A 79 -11.94 -2.12 -19.23
N THR A 80 -11.80 -1.15 -20.14
CA THR A 80 -11.69 -1.42 -21.58
C THR A 80 -10.47 -2.30 -21.85
N TRP A 81 -9.29 -1.87 -21.41
CA TRP A 81 -8.08 -2.68 -21.55
C TRP A 81 -8.24 -4.06 -20.90
N PHE A 82 -8.73 -4.10 -19.65
CA PHE A 82 -8.85 -5.32 -18.85
C PHE A 82 -9.79 -6.34 -19.50
N THR A 83 -10.84 -5.89 -20.19
CA THR A 83 -11.78 -6.75 -20.92
C THR A 83 -11.22 -7.24 -22.25
N ASP A 84 -10.41 -6.42 -22.92
CA ASP A 84 -9.82 -6.75 -24.22
C ASP A 84 -8.66 -7.76 -24.14
N GLN A 85 -8.16 -8.09 -22.94
CA GLN A 85 -7.06 -9.04 -22.78
C GLN A 85 -7.52 -10.50 -22.58
N ASP A 86 -6.72 -11.43 -23.09
CA ASP A 86 -6.79 -12.84 -22.67
C ASP A 86 -6.48 -12.97 -21.16
N PRO A 87 -7.06 -13.96 -20.44
CA PRO A 87 -6.92 -14.14 -18.99
C PRO A 87 -5.48 -14.03 -18.44
N GLU A 88 -4.50 -14.59 -19.14
CA GLU A 88 -3.08 -14.58 -18.71
C GLU A 88 -2.43 -13.19 -18.83
N GLY A 89 -2.96 -12.32 -19.69
CA GLY A 89 -2.43 -10.98 -19.97
C GLY A 89 -2.40 -10.10 -18.72
N PRO A 90 -3.55 -9.84 -18.07
CA PRO A 90 -3.61 -9.04 -16.85
C PRO A 90 -2.84 -9.64 -15.68
N GLN A 91 -2.81 -10.97 -15.56
CA GLN A 91 -2.06 -11.68 -14.51
C GLN A 91 -0.56 -11.43 -14.62
N ARG A 92 0.00 -11.66 -15.81
CA ARG A 92 1.41 -11.39 -16.10
C ARG A 92 1.75 -9.91 -15.90
N HIS A 93 0.87 -9.03 -16.37
CA HIS A 93 1.06 -7.58 -16.23
C HIS A 93 1.00 -7.13 -14.76
N TYR A 94 0.12 -7.74 -13.96
CA TYR A 94 0.06 -7.49 -12.52
C TYR A 94 1.38 -7.85 -11.84
N VAL A 95 1.89 -9.07 -12.06
CA VAL A 95 3.15 -9.54 -11.48
C VAL A 95 4.32 -8.65 -11.91
N GLU A 96 4.39 -8.32 -13.20
CA GLU A 96 5.42 -7.42 -13.72
C GLU A 96 5.40 -6.06 -13.03
N MET A 97 4.22 -5.50 -12.81
CA MET A 97 4.09 -4.15 -12.27
C MET A 97 4.17 -4.09 -10.76
N PHE A 98 3.59 -5.03 -10.02
CA PHE A 98 3.42 -4.90 -8.57
C PHE A 98 4.37 -5.79 -7.76
N ASP A 99 4.69 -6.98 -8.26
CA ASP A 99 5.48 -7.96 -7.50
C ASP A 99 6.97 -7.88 -7.82
N LEU A 100 7.31 -7.67 -9.10
CA LEU A 100 8.70 -7.62 -9.56
C LEU A 100 9.34 -6.24 -9.46
N ARG A 101 8.54 -5.17 -9.36
CA ARG A 101 9.02 -3.78 -9.34
C ARG A 101 8.81 -3.14 -7.97
N ARG A 102 9.91 -2.94 -7.25
CA ARG A 102 9.91 -2.22 -5.96
C ARG A 102 9.28 -0.82 -6.02
N LYS A 103 9.39 -0.12 -7.15
CA LYS A 103 8.85 1.24 -7.29
C LYS A 103 7.33 1.29 -7.35
N SER A 104 6.66 0.20 -7.73
CA SER A 104 5.20 0.17 -7.88
C SER A 104 4.50 -0.78 -6.89
N SER A 105 5.23 -1.36 -5.94
CA SER A 105 4.68 -2.22 -4.88
C SER A 105 3.43 -1.62 -4.19
N LEU A 106 2.41 -2.44 -3.95
CA LEU A 106 1.15 -1.99 -3.35
C LEU A 106 1.16 -1.89 -1.81
N TYR A 107 2.31 -2.08 -1.17
CA TYR A 107 2.43 -2.00 0.30
C TYR A 107 2.82 -0.58 0.74
N LEU A 108 1.86 0.17 1.30
CA LEU A 108 2.02 1.61 1.50
C LEU A 108 3.08 2.00 2.53
N THR A 109 3.33 1.17 3.55
CA THR A 109 4.32 1.47 4.59
C THR A 109 5.75 1.34 4.10
N TYR A 110 5.97 0.53 3.05
CA TYR A 110 7.28 0.33 2.43
C TYR A 110 7.87 1.64 1.91
N TYR A 111 7.09 2.55 1.33
CA TYR A 111 7.63 3.82 0.82
C TYR A 111 8.13 4.78 1.90
N LEU A 112 7.58 4.69 3.11
CA LEU A 112 7.96 5.56 4.23
C LEU A 112 9.07 4.95 5.10
N HIS A 113 9.11 3.63 5.18
CA HIS A 113 9.93 2.92 6.16
C HIS A 113 10.84 1.86 5.56
N GLY A 114 10.70 1.53 4.28
CA GLY A 114 11.36 0.38 3.65
C GLY A 114 11.14 -0.90 4.45
N ASP A 115 12.06 -1.85 4.33
CA ASP A 115 12.04 -3.09 5.12
C ASP A 115 12.76 -2.92 6.46
N THR A 116 12.40 -1.87 7.20
CA THR A 116 12.98 -1.58 8.53
C THR A 116 12.10 -2.09 9.67
N ARG A 117 12.63 -2.14 10.89
CA ARG A 117 11.82 -2.34 12.12
C ARG A 117 10.70 -1.32 12.28
N ARG A 118 10.88 -0.10 11.74
CA ARG A 118 9.84 0.95 11.76
C ARG A 118 8.62 0.56 10.91
N ARG A 119 8.80 -0.24 9.86
CA ARG A 119 7.70 -0.79 9.07
C ARG A 119 6.79 -1.66 9.94
N GLY A 120 7.37 -2.55 10.76
CA GLY A 120 6.61 -3.39 11.69
C GLY A 120 5.70 -2.59 12.64
N MET A 121 6.21 -1.48 13.18
CA MET A 121 5.40 -0.59 14.03
C MET A 121 4.29 0.15 13.26
N ALA A 122 4.54 0.52 12.01
CA ALA A 122 3.53 1.13 11.15
C ALA A 122 2.39 0.15 10.82
N LEU A 123 2.72 -1.12 10.54
CA LEU A 123 1.73 -2.19 10.33
C LEU A 123 0.86 -2.42 11.56
N LEU A 124 1.46 -2.47 12.76
CA LEU A 124 0.72 -2.60 14.02
C LEU A 124 -0.23 -1.42 14.24
N THR A 125 0.25 -0.19 13.99
CA THR A 125 -0.56 1.03 14.12
C THR A 125 -1.77 1.01 13.17
N LEU A 126 -1.57 0.55 11.94
CA LEU A 126 -2.64 0.46 10.95
C LEU A 126 -3.67 -0.62 11.34
N ASN A 127 -3.22 -1.77 11.82
CA ASN A 127 -4.11 -2.83 12.33
C ASN A 127 -4.94 -2.35 13.54
N GLN A 128 -4.33 -1.62 14.47
CA GLN A 128 -5.05 -1.00 15.59
C GLN A 128 -6.12 0.00 15.11
N ARG A 129 -5.83 0.77 14.06
CA ARG A 129 -6.82 1.67 13.44
C ARG A 129 -8.01 0.90 12.86
N TYR A 130 -7.77 -0.23 12.21
CA TYR A 130 -8.84 -1.09 11.68
C TYR A 130 -9.74 -1.62 12.80
N ARG A 131 -9.13 -2.19 13.85
CA ARG A 131 -9.85 -2.70 15.02
C ARG A 131 -10.64 -1.61 15.76
N ALA A 132 -10.09 -0.40 15.88
CA ALA A 132 -10.79 0.72 16.50
C ALA A 132 -12.04 1.16 15.73
N ALA A 133 -12.12 0.85 14.43
CA ALA A 133 -13.31 1.05 13.61
C ALA A 133 -14.24 -0.17 13.56
N GLY A 134 -13.94 -1.23 14.33
CA GLY A 134 -14.69 -2.47 14.35
C GLY A 134 -14.49 -3.35 13.09
N TRP A 135 -13.42 -3.12 12.33
CA TRP A 135 -13.10 -3.90 11.15
C TRP A 135 -11.92 -4.85 11.40
N ASP A 136 -12.04 -6.08 10.93
CA ASP A 136 -10.98 -7.07 10.89
C ASP A 136 -10.63 -7.37 9.43
N ALA A 137 -9.39 -7.09 9.04
CA ALA A 137 -8.90 -7.29 7.68
C ALA A 137 -8.69 -8.78 7.34
N GLY A 138 -8.81 -9.69 8.32
CA GLY A 138 -8.44 -11.10 8.17
C GLY A 138 -6.93 -11.30 8.16
N THR A 139 -6.48 -12.51 7.82
CA THR A 139 -5.06 -12.91 7.87
C THR A 139 -4.41 -13.12 6.51
N GLY A 140 -5.14 -12.91 5.41
CA GLY A 140 -4.67 -13.21 4.05
C GLY A 140 -3.63 -12.23 3.51
N GLU A 141 -3.74 -10.96 3.89
CA GLU A 141 -2.89 -9.87 3.39
C GLU A 141 -2.41 -8.95 4.52
N LEU A 142 -1.28 -8.26 4.30
CA LEU A 142 -0.80 -7.26 5.25
C LEU A 142 -1.75 -6.07 5.33
N PRO A 143 -1.88 -5.42 6.50
CA PRO A 143 -2.84 -4.33 6.69
C PRO A 143 -2.56 -3.11 5.82
N ASP A 144 -1.34 -2.95 5.30
CA ASP A 144 -0.94 -1.83 4.44
C ASP A 144 -0.98 -2.14 2.93
N HIS A 145 -1.45 -3.33 2.55
CA HIS A 145 -1.74 -3.64 1.15
C HIS A 145 -2.83 -2.69 0.64
N LEU A 146 -2.60 -2.00 -0.47
CA LEU A 146 -3.47 -0.91 -0.93
C LEU A 146 -4.95 -1.33 -1.11
N PRO A 147 -5.30 -2.48 -1.74
CA PRO A 147 -6.67 -2.99 -1.75
C PRO A 147 -7.33 -3.07 -0.36
N VAL A 148 -6.61 -3.61 0.64
CA VAL A 148 -7.08 -3.70 2.04
C VAL A 148 -7.35 -2.31 2.62
N VAL A 149 -6.46 -1.35 2.36
CA VAL A 149 -6.63 0.05 2.80
C VAL A 149 -7.83 0.71 2.11
N LEU A 150 -8.09 0.39 0.85
CA LEU A 150 -9.22 0.93 0.07
C LEU A 150 -10.56 0.37 0.56
N GLU A 151 -10.62 -0.91 0.91
CA GLU A 151 -11.80 -1.52 1.55
C GLU A 151 -12.12 -0.86 2.88
N PHE A 152 -11.09 -0.68 3.72
CA PHE A 152 -11.23 0.07 4.96
C PHE A 152 -11.73 1.50 4.70
N ALA A 153 -11.18 2.17 3.68
CA ALA A 153 -11.59 3.53 3.33
C ALA A 153 -13.06 3.60 2.89
N ALA A 154 -13.51 2.63 2.11
CA ALA A 154 -14.89 2.51 1.67
C ALA A 154 -15.85 2.27 2.85
N LEU A 155 -15.41 1.53 3.87
CA LEU A 155 -16.21 1.19 5.07
C LEU A 155 -16.23 2.33 6.11
N ALA A 156 -15.06 2.85 6.48
CA ALA A 156 -14.92 3.85 7.55
C ALA A 156 -15.06 5.31 7.05
N GLY A 157 -15.26 5.49 5.75
CA GLY A 157 -15.64 6.74 5.11
C GLY A 157 -14.53 7.80 5.01
N PRO A 158 -14.86 9.01 4.50
CA PRO A 158 -13.85 9.97 4.04
C PRO A 158 -12.93 10.53 5.12
N ARG A 159 -13.36 10.48 6.38
CA ARG A 159 -12.57 11.01 7.51
C ARG A 159 -11.59 9.96 8.01
N THR A 160 -12.08 8.96 8.72
CA THR A 160 -11.23 7.95 9.36
C THR A 160 -10.69 6.95 8.35
N GLY A 161 -11.55 6.49 7.44
CA GLY A 161 -11.22 5.47 6.44
C GLY A 161 -10.12 5.89 5.48
N GLU A 162 -10.20 7.09 4.93
CA GLU A 162 -9.21 7.60 3.96
C GLU A 162 -7.98 8.25 4.61
N ALA A 163 -7.91 8.29 5.96
CA ALA A 163 -6.76 8.86 6.65
C ALA A 163 -5.42 8.15 6.32
N PRO A 164 -5.34 6.81 6.23
CA PRO A 164 -4.14 6.12 5.76
C PRO A 164 -3.76 6.55 4.33
N LEU A 165 -4.73 6.63 3.40
CA LEU A 165 -4.45 7.03 2.01
C LEU A 165 -3.80 8.42 1.94
N ARG A 166 -4.29 9.38 2.73
CA ARG A 166 -3.68 10.71 2.84
C ARG A 166 -2.29 10.68 3.47
N GLN A 167 -2.10 9.88 4.51
CA GLN A 167 -0.80 9.72 5.17
C GLN A 167 0.26 9.12 4.21
N HIS A 168 -0.16 8.25 3.31
CA HIS A 168 0.69 7.57 2.33
C HIS A 168 0.62 8.19 0.93
N ARG A 169 0.16 9.45 0.81
CA ARG A 169 -0.02 10.15 -0.48
C ARG A 169 1.20 10.08 -1.39
N ARG A 170 2.40 10.23 -0.82
CA ARG A 170 3.69 10.22 -1.54
C ARG A 170 3.98 8.86 -2.17
N GLY A 171 3.69 7.76 -1.45
CA GLY A 171 3.80 6.41 -1.99
C GLY A 171 2.85 6.21 -3.17
N LEU A 172 1.61 6.68 -3.04
CA LEU A 172 0.62 6.61 -4.14
C LEU A 172 1.04 7.41 -5.38
N GLU A 173 1.67 8.59 -5.23
CA GLU A 173 2.24 9.32 -6.38
C GLU A 173 3.38 8.55 -7.03
N LEU A 174 4.26 7.97 -6.23
CA LEU A 174 5.39 7.23 -6.74
C LEU A 174 4.93 5.99 -7.52
N ILE A 175 3.96 5.24 -7.00
CA ILE A 175 3.32 4.14 -7.74
C ILE A 175 2.73 4.67 -9.05
N HIS A 176 1.95 5.74 -9.01
CA HIS A 176 1.33 6.32 -10.20
C HIS A 176 2.36 6.76 -11.26
N HIS A 177 3.45 7.41 -10.84
CA HIS A 177 4.56 7.78 -11.73
C HIS A 177 5.24 6.55 -12.33
N ALA A 178 5.58 5.55 -11.51
CA ALA A 178 6.21 4.32 -11.98
C ALA A 178 5.34 3.56 -12.99
N LEU A 179 4.02 3.51 -12.77
CA LEU A 179 3.06 2.92 -13.70
C LEU A 179 2.95 3.74 -15.00
N THR A 180 3.00 5.07 -14.90
CA THR A 180 2.96 5.98 -16.06
C THR A 180 4.21 5.83 -16.93
N ASP A 181 5.39 5.85 -16.32
CA ASP A 181 6.68 5.68 -17.01
C ASP A 181 6.79 4.32 -17.71
N ALA A 182 6.20 3.29 -17.11
CA ALA A 182 6.12 1.95 -17.69
C ALA A 182 5.01 1.79 -18.75
N GLY A 183 4.20 2.83 -19.01
CA GLY A 183 3.06 2.75 -19.94
C GLY A 183 1.93 1.82 -19.46
N SER A 184 1.91 1.45 -18.18
CA SER A 184 0.97 0.47 -17.63
C SER A 184 -0.46 1.03 -17.56
N PRO A 185 -1.50 0.27 -17.97
CA PRO A 185 -2.90 0.66 -17.81
C PRO A 185 -3.32 0.82 -16.35
N TYR A 186 -2.67 0.16 -15.39
CA TYR A 186 -2.94 0.35 -13.96
C TYR A 186 -2.73 1.81 -13.49
N ARG A 187 -2.01 2.65 -14.25
CA ARG A 187 -1.90 4.08 -13.96
C ARG A 187 -3.28 4.74 -13.85
N HIS A 188 -4.26 4.28 -14.63
CA HIS A 188 -5.61 4.82 -14.62
C HIS A 188 -6.34 4.55 -13.30
N VAL A 189 -6.17 3.34 -12.73
CA VAL A 189 -6.76 3.02 -11.43
C VAL A 189 -6.18 3.90 -10.33
N LEU A 190 -4.86 4.13 -10.37
CA LEU A 190 -4.20 5.05 -9.44
C LEU A 190 -4.63 6.50 -9.67
N ALA A 191 -4.71 6.97 -10.92
CA ALA A 191 -5.17 8.32 -11.26
C ALA A 191 -6.58 8.58 -10.69
N ALA A 192 -7.51 7.64 -10.90
CA ALA A 192 -8.86 7.68 -10.33
C ALA A 192 -8.84 7.79 -8.80
N LEU A 193 -8.03 6.96 -8.12
CA LEU A 193 -7.84 7.03 -6.66
C LEU A 193 -7.31 8.39 -6.20
N LEU A 194 -6.34 8.96 -6.92
CA LEU A 194 -5.71 10.23 -6.55
C LEU A 194 -6.68 11.41 -6.60
N THR A 195 -7.74 11.34 -7.42
CA THR A 195 -8.81 12.36 -7.44
C THR A 195 -9.56 12.48 -6.10
N LEU A 196 -9.55 11.41 -5.29
CA LEU A 196 -10.19 11.41 -3.97
C LEU A 196 -9.34 12.15 -2.93
N LEU A 197 -8.04 12.31 -3.16
CA LEU A 197 -7.13 12.90 -2.19
C LEU A 197 -6.98 14.41 -2.44
N PRO A 198 -6.69 15.20 -1.40
CA PRO A 198 -6.30 16.59 -1.59
C PRO A 198 -5.12 16.71 -2.58
N PRO A 199 -5.04 17.81 -3.35
CA PRO A 199 -3.92 18.04 -4.25
C PRO A 199 -2.58 17.95 -3.51
N PRO A 200 -1.53 17.38 -4.13
CA PRO A 200 -0.22 17.28 -3.50
C PRO A 200 0.35 18.66 -3.19
N THR A 201 1.01 18.76 -2.04
CA THR A 201 1.76 19.97 -1.68
C THR A 201 3.11 20.02 -2.40
N ASP A 202 3.78 21.17 -2.41
CA ASP A 202 5.15 21.27 -2.92
C ASP A 202 6.12 20.36 -2.16
N ALA A 203 5.89 20.18 -0.86
CA ALA A 203 6.66 19.27 -0.03
C ALA A 203 6.46 17.80 -0.44
N ASP A 204 5.23 17.42 -0.84
CA ASP A 204 4.97 16.08 -1.36
C ASP A 204 5.67 15.85 -2.69
N ARG A 205 5.55 16.81 -3.63
CA ARG A 205 6.26 16.75 -4.92
C ARG A 205 7.77 16.59 -4.75
N LYS A 206 8.37 17.38 -3.85
CA LYS A 206 9.82 17.29 -3.55
C LYS A 206 10.17 15.90 -2.99
N ALA A 207 9.42 15.42 -1.99
CA ALA A 207 9.69 14.13 -1.37
C ALA A 207 9.51 12.95 -2.35
N VAL A 208 8.55 13.06 -3.29
CA VAL A 208 8.37 12.07 -4.37
C VAL A 208 9.57 12.08 -5.31
N ALA A 209 10.06 13.27 -5.72
CA ALA A 209 11.27 13.37 -6.54
C ALA A 209 12.49 12.74 -5.83
N ASP A 210 12.65 13.00 -4.52
CA ASP A 210 13.71 12.40 -3.71
C ASP A 210 13.57 10.86 -3.64
N LEU A 211 12.37 10.34 -3.42
CA LEU A 211 12.09 8.89 -3.41
C LEU A 211 12.30 8.22 -4.78
N VAL A 212 12.01 8.91 -5.89
CA VAL A 212 12.27 8.40 -7.24
C VAL A 212 13.77 8.25 -7.48
N ALA A 213 14.56 9.22 -6.99
CA ALA A 213 16.01 9.25 -7.13
C ALA A 213 16.73 8.26 -6.20
N GLN A 214 16.30 8.17 -4.94
CA GLN A 214 17.03 7.43 -3.89
C GLN A 214 16.39 6.08 -3.55
N GLY A 215 15.13 5.85 -3.96
CA GLY A 215 14.33 4.73 -3.50
C GLY A 215 13.82 4.91 -2.06
N PRO A 216 12.99 3.97 -1.57
CA PRO A 216 12.58 3.94 -0.15
C PRO A 216 13.78 3.76 0.79
N PRO A 217 13.69 4.18 2.06
CA PRO A 217 14.77 4.02 3.03
C PRO A 217 15.19 2.56 3.15
N GLN A 218 16.50 2.27 3.19
CA GLN A 218 17.01 0.93 3.52
C GLN A 218 17.57 0.94 4.95
N GLU A 219 17.32 -0.13 5.71
CA GLU A 219 18.06 -0.40 6.94
C GLU A 219 19.37 -1.09 6.55
N ASP A 220 20.52 -0.57 6.98
CA ASP A 220 21.82 -1.24 6.86
C ASP A 220 21.93 -2.40 7.86
N VAL A 221 20.99 -3.36 7.82
CA VAL A 221 21.06 -4.53 8.70
C VAL A 221 22.06 -5.54 8.16
N GLY A 222 23.25 -5.52 8.77
CA GLY A 222 24.38 -6.40 8.47
C GLY A 222 25.72 -5.67 8.23
N LEU A 223 25.73 -4.33 8.17
CA LEU A 223 26.95 -3.53 7.98
C LEU A 223 27.43 -2.80 9.23
N ASP A 224 26.64 -2.78 10.30
CA ASP A 224 27.23 -2.60 11.62
C ASP A 224 28.12 -3.83 11.87
N PRO A 225 29.45 -3.68 12.00
CA PRO A 225 30.26 -4.79 12.50
C PRO A 225 29.62 -5.14 13.83
N TYR A 226 29.17 -6.39 14.00
CA TYR A 226 28.65 -6.95 15.26
C TYR A 226 29.15 -6.11 16.41
N GLY A 227 28.29 -5.18 16.89
CA GLY A 227 28.74 -4.01 17.65
C GLY A 227 29.75 -4.48 18.67
N ALA A 228 31.00 -4.02 18.54
CA ALA A 228 32.18 -4.54 19.21
C ALA A 228 31.83 -5.28 20.51
N TYR A 229 31.53 -6.58 20.38
CA TYR A 229 31.51 -7.47 21.53
C TYR A 229 32.98 -7.52 21.88
N GLY A 230 33.38 -6.65 22.81
CA GLY A 230 34.71 -6.67 23.38
C GLY A 230 35.02 -8.12 23.72
N ALA A 231 36.01 -8.68 23.03
CA ALA A 231 36.65 -9.94 23.36
C ALA A 231 35.70 -11.06 23.86
N GLY A 232 34.71 -11.48 23.07
CA GLY A 232 34.19 -12.85 23.13
C GLY A 232 33.70 -13.43 24.47
N GLU A 233 33.25 -12.64 25.44
CA GLU A 233 32.64 -13.18 26.67
C GLU A 233 31.11 -13.19 26.56
N PHE A 234 30.56 -14.18 25.84
CA PHE A 234 29.13 -14.52 25.95
C PHE A 234 28.84 -15.40 27.18
N ALA A 235 29.84 -15.71 27.99
CA ALA A 235 29.68 -16.46 29.21
C ALA A 235 30.78 -16.09 30.21
N PRO A 236 30.47 -15.97 31.51
CA PRO A 236 31.52 -15.88 32.52
C PRO A 236 32.45 -17.10 32.41
N PRO A 237 33.77 -16.93 32.64
CA PRO A 237 34.72 -18.02 32.55
C PRO A 237 34.29 -19.20 33.46
N GLY A 238 34.23 -20.41 32.88
CA GLY A 238 33.81 -21.63 33.59
C GLY A 238 32.34 -22.06 33.40
N THR A 239 31.54 -21.32 32.62
CA THR A 239 30.12 -21.66 32.40
C THR A 239 29.90 -22.88 31.50
N PHE A 240 30.86 -23.18 30.62
CA PHE A 240 30.80 -24.36 29.77
C PHE A 240 31.85 -25.38 30.23
N VAL A 241 31.39 -26.48 30.81
CA VAL A 241 32.19 -27.69 30.99
C VAL A 241 31.81 -28.64 29.86
N PRO A 242 32.69 -28.88 28.87
CA PRO A 242 32.41 -29.86 27.82
C PRO A 242 32.18 -31.24 28.46
N PRO A 243 31.13 -31.99 28.07
CA PRO A 243 30.98 -33.36 28.53
C PRO A 243 32.15 -34.21 28.05
N GLU A 244 32.57 -35.19 28.85
CA GLU A 244 33.62 -36.14 28.44
C GLU A 244 33.22 -36.85 27.15
N GLN A 245 34.19 -37.04 26.24
CA GLN A 245 33.95 -37.69 24.96
C GLN A 245 33.43 -39.11 25.18
N ALA A 246 32.25 -39.40 24.62
CA ALA A 246 31.69 -40.74 24.69
C ALA A 246 32.64 -41.74 23.98
N PRO A 247 32.83 -42.95 24.54
CA PRO A 247 33.71 -43.94 23.93
C PRO A 247 33.21 -44.32 22.51
N PRO A 248 34.12 -44.57 21.56
CA PRO A 248 33.76 -44.86 20.18
C PRO A 248 32.88 -46.12 20.12
N THR A 249 31.73 -45.99 19.47
CA THR A 249 30.84 -47.12 19.22
C THR A 249 31.48 -48.05 18.20
N LEU A 250 31.92 -49.23 18.64
CA LEU A 250 32.38 -50.29 17.74
C LEU A 250 31.17 -50.95 17.08
N LEU A 251 30.99 -50.72 15.78
CA LEU A 251 30.01 -51.45 14.96
C LEU A 251 30.47 -52.91 14.82
N PRO A 252 29.62 -53.91 15.11
CA PRO A 252 29.93 -55.30 14.81
C PRO A 252 30.00 -55.53 13.28
N PRO A 253 30.85 -56.45 12.79
CA PRO A 253 31.03 -56.68 11.37
C PRO A 253 29.75 -57.24 10.72
N LEU A 254 29.42 -56.72 9.54
CA LEU A 254 28.30 -57.15 8.71
C LEU A 254 28.57 -58.58 8.19
N SER A 255 27.69 -59.52 8.50
CA SER A 255 27.69 -60.85 7.89
C SER A 255 27.08 -60.78 6.48
N SER A 256 27.82 -61.24 5.47
CA SER A 256 27.33 -61.34 4.09
C SER A 256 26.27 -62.44 3.95
N PRO A 257 25.19 -62.25 3.16
CA PRO A 257 24.25 -63.32 2.86
C PRO A 257 24.80 -64.25 1.77
N GLU A 258 24.93 -65.54 2.09
CA GLU A 258 25.08 -66.61 1.09
C GLU A 258 23.79 -66.73 0.27
N GLY A 259 23.89 -66.56 -1.04
CA GLY A 259 22.81 -66.86 -1.98
C GLY A 259 22.81 -68.34 -2.36
N PRO A 260 21.64 -69.01 -2.44
CA PRO A 260 21.57 -70.38 -2.96
C PRO A 260 21.46 -70.38 -4.49
N ARG A 261 22.11 -71.38 -5.10
CA ARG A 261 21.91 -71.83 -6.49
C ARG A 261 20.58 -72.57 -6.64
#